data_AF-A0A9E3JRM8-F1
#
_entry.id   AF-A0A9E3JRM8-F1
#
_cell.length_a   1.000
_cell.length_b   1.000
_cell.length_c   1.000
_cell.angle_alpha   90.00
_cell.angle_beta   90.00
_cell.angle_gamma   90.00
#
_symmetry.space_group_name_H-M   'P 1'
#
loop_
_entity.id
_entity.type
_entity.pdbx_description
1 polymer ?
#
loop_
_entity_poly.entity_id
_entity_poly.type
_entity_poly.pdbx_seq_one_letter_code
_entity_poly.pdbx_strand_id
1 'polypeptide(L)' 'MSMEEYEAAIAALDAGDRTLQALKRKDVKSLVDELSDRDTMMCMVFAPDEKQPEDAPGEEEEEQVPDDKSLE' A
#
# COMPACT_ATOMS: atom_id res chain seq x y z
N MET A 1 22.70 -5.26 10.68
CA MET A 1 21.93 -5.87 11.76
C MET A 1 22.66 -7.12 12.20
N SER A 2 23.19 -7.15 13.42
CA SER A 2 23.83 -8.32 14.01
C SER A 2 22.78 -9.36 14.41
N MET A 3 23.23 -10.59 14.68
CA MET A 3 22.35 -11.64 15.21
C MET A 3 21.74 -11.23 16.55
N GLU A 4 22.51 -10.55 17.40
CA GLU A 4 22.06 -10.06 18.71
C GLU A 4 20.98 -8.98 18.56
N GLU A 5 21.17 -8.04 17.63
CA GLU A 5 20.16 -7.01 17.31
C GLU A 5 18.87 -7.65 16.78
N TYR A 6 18.99 -8.73 16.00
CA TYR A 6 17.84 -9.46 15.47
C TYR A 6 17.08 -10.21 16.58
N GLU A 7 17.78 -10.91 17.48
CA GLU A 7 17.13 -11.60 18.61
C GLU A 7 16.50 -10.63 19.61
N ALA A 8 17.17 -9.50 19.87
CA ALA A 8 16.61 -8.42 20.67
C ALA A 8 15.34 -7.84 20.02
N ALA A 9 15.35 -7.65 18.69
CA ALA A 9 14.17 -7.21 17.96
C ALA A 9 13.02 -8.23 18.07
N ILE A 10 13.29 -9.54 17.94
CA ILE A 10 12.26 -10.57 18.15
C ILE A 10 11.71 -10.53 19.57
N ALA A 11 12.56 -10.38 20.58
CA ALA A 11 12.15 -10.34 21.98
C ALA A 11 11.31 -9.10 22.34
N ALA A 12 11.49 -8.00 21.62
CA ALA A 12 10.71 -6.78 21.79
C ALA A 12 9.33 -6.83 21.12
N LEU A 13 9.05 -7.83 20.28
CA LEU A 13 7.74 -7.98 19.64
C LEU A 13 6.71 -8.51 20.63
N ASP A 14 5.60 -7.79 20.77
CA ASP A 14 4.39 -8.30 21.40
C ASP A 14 3.63 -9.19 20.40
N ALA A 15 4.13 -10.40 20.21
CA ALA A 15 3.58 -11.39 19.29
C ALA A 15 3.44 -12.76 19.99
N GLY A 16 2.53 -13.59 19.48
CA GLY A 16 2.31 -14.93 20.03
C GLY A 16 3.54 -15.84 19.90
N ASP A 17 3.63 -16.84 20.79
CA ASP A 17 4.76 -17.79 20.85
C ASP A 17 5.07 -18.46 19.50
N ARG A 18 4.03 -18.78 18.73
CA ARG A 18 4.16 -19.40 17.40
C ARG A 18 4.92 -18.49 16.43
N THR A 19 4.56 -17.20 16.40
CA THR A 19 5.20 -16.19 15.55
C THR A 19 6.65 -15.96 15.96
N LEU A 20 6.91 -15.85 17.27
CA LEU A 20 8.26 -15.67 17.80
C LEU A 20 9.17 -16.87 17.46
N GLN A 21 8.66 -18.10 17.54
CA GLN A 21 9.41 -19.28 17.14
C GLN A 21 9.66 -19.34 15.62
N ALA A 22 8.67 -18.98 14.81
CA ALA A 22 8.82 -18.92 13.36
C ALA A 22 9.89 -17.89 12.95
N LEU A 23 9.95 -16.73 13.62
CA LEU A 23 11.00 -15.72 13.44
C LEU A 23 12.39 -16.28 13.82
N LYS A 24 12.52 -16.90 15.00
CA LYS A 24 13.79 -17.50 15.45
C LYS A 24 14.32 -18.57 14.50
N ARG A 25 13.42 -19.38 13.92
CA ARG A 25 13.77 -20.45 12.96
C ARG A 25 13.91 -19.96 11.52
N LYS A 26 13.59 -18.68 11.25
CA LYS A 26 13.49 -18.12 9.89
C LYS A 26 12.56 -18.94 9.00
N ASP A 27 11.48 -19.47 9.58
CA ASP A 27 10.50 -20.27 8.88
C ASP A 27 9.54 -19.37 8.10
N VAL A 28 9.92 -19.08 6.86
CA VAL A 28 9.17 -18.19 5.96
C VAL A 28 7.74 -18.69 5.76
N LYS A 29 7.52 -20.00 5.66
CA LYS A 29 6.20 -20.56 5.41
C LYS A 29 5.27 -20.26 6.59
N SER A 30 5.71 -20.57 7.81
CA SER A 30 4.91 -20.30 9.01
C SER A 30 4.64 -18.80 9.21
N LEU A 31 5.58 -17.93 8.85
CA LEU A 31 5.38 -16.48 8.91
C LEU A 31 4.34 -15.99 7.90
N VAL A 32 4.36 -16.53 6.68
CA VAL A 32 3.37 -16.19 5.65
C VAL A 32 1.98 -16.65 6.06
N ASP A 33 1.84 -17.88 6.57
CA ASP A 33 0.56 -18.41 7.03
C ASP A 33 -0.02 -17.51 8.14
N GLU A 34 0.80 -17.16 9.14
CA GLU A 34 0.38 -16.31 10.27
C GLU A 34 0.02 -14.88 9.86
N LEU A 35 0.66 -14.33 8.82
CA LEU A 35 0.34 -13.01 8.28
C LEU A 35 -0.88 -13.04 7.37
N SER A 36 -1.12 -14.16 6.68
CA SER A 36 -2.24 -14.34 5.75
C SER A 36 -3.57 -14.57 6.46
N ASP A 37 -3.53 -15.15 7.66
CA ASP A 37 -4.72 -15.32 8.53
C ASP A 37 -5.23 -13.98 9.10
N ARG A 38 -4.49 -12.89 8.96
CA ARG A 38 -4.91 -11.57 9.44
C ARG A 38 -5.94 -10.98 8.50
N ASP A 39 -7.06 -10.52 9.07
CA ASP A 39 -8.06 -9.76 8.33
C ASP A 39 -7.42 -8.56 7.63
N THR A 40 -7.52 -8.53 6.30
CA THR A 40 -7.01 -7.43 5.50
C THR A 40 -8.03 -6.29 5.50
N MET A 41 -7.78 -5.25 6.28
CA MET A 41 -8.56 -4.03 6.20
C MET A 41 -8.05 -3.17 5.03
N MET A 42 -8.86 -3.00 3.99
CA MET A 42 -8.54 -2.05 2.92
C MET A 42 -8.60 -0.61 3.46
N CYS A 43 -7.45 0.05 3.52
CA CYS A 43 -7.41 1.50 3.75
C CYS A 43 -7.74 2.22 2.44
N MET A 44 -8.89 2.87 2.37
CA MET A 44 -9.17 3.83 1.30
C MET A 44 -8.27 5.05 1.50
N VAL A 45 -7.23 5.17 0.69
CA VAL A 45 -6.41 6.38 0.63
C VAL A 45 -7.19 7.39 -0.21
N PHE A 46 -7.76 8.39 0.45
CA PHE A 46 -8.25 9.59 -0.24
C PHE A 46 -7.02 10.37 -0.69
N ALA A 47 -6.66 10.26 -1.97
CA ALA A 47 -5.80 11.25 -2.57
C ALA A 47 -6.56 12.59 -2.49
N PRO A 48 -6.00 13.64 -1.86
CA PRO A 48 -6.58 14.96 -2.01
C PRO A 48 -6.61 15.23 -3.52
N ASP A 49 -7.78 15.65 -4.01
CA ASP A 49 -7.93 16.17 -5.37
C ASP A 49 -6.73 17.11 -5.60
N GLU A 50 -5.85 16.75 -6.53
CA GLU A 50 -4.88 17.71 -7.04
C GLU A 50 -5.75 18.84 -7.56
N LYS A 51 -5.87 19.92 -6.78
CA LYS A 51 -6.44 21.15 -7.29
C LYS A 51 -5.66 21.43 -8.56
N GLN A 52 -6.30 21.21 -9.71
CA GLN A 52 -5.81 21.75 -10.96
C GLN A 52 -5.48 23.22 -10.65
N PRO A 53 -4.29 23.71 -11.02
CA PRO A 53 -4.02 25.13 -10.90
C PRO A 53 -5.19 25.86 -11.57
N GLU A 54 -5.92 26.66 -10.79
CA GLU A 54 -6.98 27.50 -11.32
C GLU A 54 -6.32 28.40 -12.38
N ASP A 55 -6.67 28.18 -13.65
CA ASP A 55 -6.24 29.04 -14.74
C ASP A 55 -6.58 30.49 -14.37
N ALA A 56 -5.54 31.33 -14.38
CA ALA A 56 -5.67 32.76 -14.18
C ALA A 56 -6.70 33.34 -15.17
N PRO A 57 -7.41 34.43 -14.83
CA PRO A 57 -8.49 34.92 -15.68
C PRO A 57 -7.88 35.51 -16.96
N GLY A 58 -7.96 34.74 -18.03
CA GLY A 58 -7.50 35.15 -19.36
C GLY A 58 -7.73 34.06 -20.38
N GLU A 59 -8.60 34.39 -21.34
CA GLU A 59 -8.81 33.71 -22.63
C GLU A 59 -10.00 32.73 -22.68
N GLU A 60 -11.15 33.38 -22.87
CA GLU A 60 -12.34 33.06 -23.66
C GLU A 60 -12.28 31.85 -24.61
N GLU A 61 -13.28 30.98 -24.43
CA GLU A 61 -14.21 30.41 -25.43
C GLU A 61 -13.77 29.45 -26.56
N GLU A 62 -14.51 28.31 -26.57
CA GLU A 62 -14.92 27.43 -27.68
C GLU A 62 -13.84 26.48 -28.27
N GLU A 63 -14.01 25.15 -28.26
CA GLU A 63 -14.99 24.45 -29.11
C GLU A 63 -15.26 23.01 -28.59
N GLN A 64 -16.54 22.62 -28.45
CA GLN A 64 -16.97 21.22 -28.30
C GLN A 64 -17.34 20.66 -29.68
N VAL A 65 -16.79 19.53 -30.11
CA VAL A 65 -17.52 18.30 -30.55
C VAL A 65 -16.52 17.15 -30.88
N PRO A 66 -16.94 15.86 -30.87
CA PRO A 66 -16.13 14.73 -30.46
C PRO A 66 -15.52 13.93 -31.62
N ASP A 67 -14.46 13.19 -31.31
CA ASP A 67 -14.01 12.03 -32.09
C ASP A 67 -15.09 10.93 -32.03
N ASP A 68 -15.66 10.52 -33.17
CA ASP A 68 -15.90 9.10 -33.42
C ASP A 68 -15.91 8.75 -34.91
N LYS A 69 -15.20 7.67 -35.21
CA LYS A 69 -15.00 7.09 -36.55
C LYS A 69 -16.26 6.35 -37.00
N SER A 70 -16.66 6.56 -38.26
CA SER A 70 -17.22 5.47 -39.06
C SER A 70 -16.71 5.59 -40.48
N LEU A 71 -15.73 4.74 -40.79
CA LEU A 71 -15.37 4.34 -42.14
C LEU A 71 -16.52 3.50 -42.71
N GLU A 72 -17.07 3.91 -43.84
CA GLU A 72 -17.70 3.02 -44.84
C GLU A 72 -17.06 3.28 -46.21
#